data_AF-A0A4U3KRR3-F1
#
_entry.id   AF-A0A4U3KRR3-F1
#
_cell.length_a   1.000
_cell.length_b   1.000
_cell.length_c   1.000
_cell.angle_alpha   90.00
_cell.angle_beta   90.00
_cell.angle_gamma   90.00
#
_symmetry.space_group_name_H-M   'P 1'
#
loop_
_entity.id
_entity.type
_entity.pdbx_description
1 polymer ?
#
loop_
_entity_poly.entity_id
_entity_poly.type
_entity_poly.pdbx_seq_one_letter_code
_entity_poly.pdbx_strand_id
1 'polypeptide(L)' 'KLEELKTICWFCHKKATMNLHYIDGKPVYEGDQVQIGGNEAYYPVCRKHYFHPKTVNEEQ' A
#
# COMPACT_ATOMS: atom_id res chain seq x y z
N LYS A 1 15.35 23.05 -3.15
CA LYS A 1 15.68 21.71 -3.68
C LYS A 1 14.57 20.78 -3.24
N LEU A 2 13.87 20.12 -4.16
CA LEU A 2 12.84 19.13 -3.82
C LEU A 2 13.54 17.77 -3.72
N GLU A 3 13.46 17.12 -2.57
CA GLU A 3 14.03 15.79 -2.33
C GLU A 3 12.91 14.79 -2.08
N GLU A 4 12.94 13.68 -2.80
CA GLU A 4 11.96 12.61 -2.65
C GLU A 4 12.37 11.70 -1.49
N LEU A 5 11.50 11.57 -0.48
CA LEU A 5 11.66 10.60 0.58
C LEU A 5 11.46 9.19 0.00
N LYS A 6 12.54 8.40 -0.05
CA LYS A 6 12.49 7.03 -0.54
C LYS A 6 11.88 6.13 0.54
N THR A 7 10.68 5.63 0.28
CA THR A 7 10.07 4.55 1.06
C THR A 7 10.34 3.20 0.41
N ILE A 8 10.17 2.13 1.19
CA ILE A 8 10.42 0.75 0.75
C ILE A 8 9.07 0.05 0.60
N CYS A 9 8.92 -0.72 -0.48
CA CYS A 9 7.72 -1.51 -0.76
C CYS A 9 7.59 -2.64 0.26
N TRP A 10 6.43 -2.69 0.92
CA TRP A 10 6.13 -3.69 1.93
C TRP A 10 6.33 -5.13 1.43
N PHE A 11 5.94 -5.46 0.19
CA PHE A 11 5.93 -6.83 -0.33
C PHE A 11 7.23 -7.32 -0.99
N CYS A 12 8.16 -6.43 -1.33
CA CYS A 12 9.36 -6.84 -2.07
C CYS A 12 10.62 -6.05 -1.78
N HIS A 13 10.58 -5.14 -0.81
CA HIS A 13 11.71 -4.33 -0.37
C HIS A 13 12.38 -3.48 -1.47
N LYS A 14 11.70 -3.26 -2.62
CA LYS A 14 12.12 -2.32 -3.68
C LYS A 14 11.60 -0.92 -3.39
N LYS A 15 12.06 0.10 -4.13
CA LYS A 15 11.54 1.48 -4.01
C LYS A 15 10.01 1.49 -4.09
N ALA A 16 9.36 2.03 -3.05
CA ALA A 16 7.94 2.34 -3.08
C ALA A 16 7.72 3.70 -3.73
N THR A 17 6.64 3.79 -4.50
CA THR A 17 6.24 4.98 -5.24
C THR A 17 4.75 5.27 -5.12
N MET A 18 3.99 4.40 -4.45
CA MET A 18 2.53 4.48 -4.30
C MET A 18 2.13 4.04 -2.89
N ASN A 19 0.98 4.51 -2.41
CA ASN A 19 0.35 4.02 -1.19
C ASN A 19 -0.86 3.17 -1.56
N LEU A 20 -0.88 1.93 -1.10
CA LEU A 20 -2.00 1.02 -1.29
C LEU A 20 -2.86 1.01 -0.03
N HIS A 21 -4.15 1.28 -0.17
CA HIS A 21 -5.11 1.15 0.91
C HIS A 21 -5.54 -0.32 1.02
N TYR A 22 -5.54 -0.86 2.24
CA TYR A 22 -5.87 -2.24 2.52
C TYR A 22 -6.86 -2.30 3.68
N ILE A 23 -8.04 -2.89 3.43
CA ILE A 23 -9.12 -3.04 4.41
C ILE A 23 -9.49 -4.52 4.46
N ASP A 24 -9.57 -5.09 5.66
CA ASP A 24 -10.01 -6.48 5.90
C ASP A 24 -9.35 -7.51 4.97
N GLY A 25 -8.04 -7.37 4.74
CA GLY A 25 -7.32 -8.35 3.92
C GLY A 25 -7.39 -8.10 2.41
N LYS A 26 -7.99 -6.99 1.94
CA LYS A 26 -8.20 -6.71 0.51
C LYS A 26 -7.70 -5.33 0.08
N PRO A 27 -7.09 -5.20 -1.11
CA PRO A 27 -6.70 -3.92 -1.66
C PRO A 27 -7.94 -3.11 -2.08
N VAL A 28 -7.95 -1.84 -1.71
CA VAL A 28 -9.01 -0.89 -2.03
C VAL A 28 -8.44 0.22 -2.91
N TYR A 29 -8.99 0.38 -4.11
CA TYR A 29 -8.59 1.41 -5.08
C TYR A 29 -9.60 2.55 -5.17
N GLU A 30 -10.83 2.26 -4.76
CA GLU A 30 -12.00 3.13 -4.86
C GLU A 30 -12.69 3.15 -3.49
N GLY A 31 -13.10 4.32 -3.03
CA GLY A 31 -13.76 4.49 -1.74
C GLY A 31 -13.96 5.96 -1.42
N ASP A 32 -14.93 6.25 -0.54
CA ASP A 32 -15.21 7.62 -0.13
C ASP A 32 -13.98 8.23 0.56
N GLN A 33 -13.57 9.40 0.08
CA GLN A 33 -12.33 10.09 0.46
C GLN A 33 -12.31 10.58 1.93
N VAL A 34 -13.36 10.29 2.71
CA VAL A 34 -13.53 10.78 4.09
C VAL A 34 -14.12 9.68 4.96
N GLN A 35 -13.28 8.78 5.45
CA GLN A 35 -13.62 7.90 6.57
C GLN A 35 -12.77 8.30 7.79
N ILE A 36 -13.35 9.10 8.69
CA ILE A 36 -12.73 9.44 9.97
C ILE A 36 -12.98 8.26 10.92
N GLY A 37 -12.15 7.23 10.83
CA GLY A 37 -12.02 6.19 11.85
C GLY A 37 -12.11 4.74 11.38
N GLY A 38 -11.12 3.94 11.82
CA GLY A 38 -11.20 2.48 11.96
C GLY A 38 -10.19 1.67 11.13
N ASN A 39 -9.17 1.08 11.76
CA ASN A 39 -8.27 0.00 11.27
C ASN A 39 -7.79 -0.01 9.79
N GLU A 40 -7.78 1.14 9.11
CA GLU A 40 -7.26 1.27 7.75
C GLU A 40 -5.73 1.15 7.74
N ALA A 41 -5.21 0.21 6.96
CA ALA A 41 -3.77 0.06 6.75
C ALA A 41 -3.38 0.61 5.37
N TYR A 42 -2.55 1.65 5.36
CA TYR A 42 -1.89 2.14 4.15
C TYR A 42 -0.49 1.56 4.07
N TYR A 43 -0.22 0.80 3.01
CA TYR A 43 1.09 0.22 2.76
C TYR A 43 1.85 0.98 1.67
N PRO A 44 3.09 1.41 1.91
CA PRO A 44 3.95 1.90 0.84
C PRO A 44 4.32 0.73 -0.07
N VAL A 45 4.03 0.86 -1.37
CA VAL A 45 4.25 -0.19 -2.37
C VAL A 45 4.90 0.35 -3.64
N CYS A 46 5.55 -0.55 -4.40
CA CYS A 46 5.99 -0.24 -5.75
C CYS A 46 4.82 -0.33 -6.74
N ARG A 47 4.96 0.30 -7.91
CA ARG A 47 3.92 0.26 -8.96
C ARG A 47 3.41 -1.14 -9.28
N LYS A 48 4.27 -2.16 -9.27
CA LYS A 48 3.87 -3.55 -9.52
C LYS A 48 2.92 -4.08 -8.45
N HIS A 49 3.26 -3.94 -7.17
CA HIS A 49 2.41 -4.42 -6.07
C HIS A 49 1.21 -3.52 -5.80
N TYR A 50 1.20 -2.31 -6.33
CA TYR A 50 -0.03 -1.53 -6.37
C TYR A 50 -1.09 -2.21 -7.25
N PHE A 51 -0.76 -2.68 -8.46
CA PHE A 51 -1.72 -3.35 -9.36
C PHE A 51 -1.86 -4.86 -9.12
N HIS A 52 -0.84 -5.48 -8.54
CA HIS A 52 -0.81 -6.91 -8.22
C HIS A 52 -0.33 -7.11 -6.78
N PRO A 53 -1.13 -6.71 -5.78
CA PRO A 53 -0.77 -6.88 -4.38
C PRO A 53 -0.67 -8.37 -4.05
N LYS A 54 0.38 -8.73 -3.32
CA LYS A 54 0.44 -10.07 -2.73
C LYS A 54 -0.53 -10.10 -1.56
N THR A 55 -1.22 -11.21 -1.37
CA THR A 55 -2.04 -11.39 -0.17
C THR A 55 -1.13 -11.47 1.04
N VAL A 56 -1.42 -10.70 2.10
CA VAL A 56 -0.67 -10.73 3.37
C VAL A 56 -0.64 -12.10 4.06
N ASN A 57 -1.43 -13.07 3.59
CA ASN A 57 -1.46 -14.45 4.08
C ASN A 57 -0.54 -15.42 3.29
N GLU A 58 0.22 -14.93 2.31
CA GLU A 58 1.21 -15.72 1.55
C GLU A 58 2.65 -15.48 2.05
N GLU A 59 2.82 -15.27 3.35
CA GLU A 59 4.11 -15.45 4.01
C GLU A 59 4.04 -16.76 4.82
N GLN A 60 4.42 -17.86 4.15
CA GLN A 60 5.05 -19.00 4.81
C GLN A 60 6.56 -18.86 4.67
#